data_AF-A0A1Q1FZ78-F1
#
_entry.id   AF-A0A1Q1FZ78-F1
#
_cell.length_a   1.000
_cell.length_b   1.000
_cell.length_c   1.000
_cell.angle_alpha   90.00
_cell.angle_beta   90.00
_cell.angle_gamma   90.00
#
_symmetry.space_group_name_H-M   'P 1'
#
loop_
_entity.id
_entity.type
_entity.pdbx_description
1 polymer ?
#
loop_
_entity_poly.entity_id
_entity_poly.type
_entity_poly.pdbx_seq_one_letter_code
_entity_poly.pdbx_strand_id
1 'polypeptide(L)' 'MPNLDSYLERFENYQKEQEELNEIFDPDDRRCRVCGCTQFNACPGGCYWIEEDLCSKCV' A
#
# COMPACT_ATOMS: atom_id res chain seq x y z
N MET A 1 -2.01 -1.87 -35.39
CA MET A 1 -2.69 -1.42 -34.16
C MET A 1 -3.44 -2.62 -33.64
N PRO A 2 -3.18 -3.09 -32.41
CA PRO A 2 -3.97 -4.18 -31.84
C PRO A 2 -5.45 -3.79 -31.81
N ASN A 3 -6.34 -4.78 -31.99
CA ASN A 3 -7.78 -4.54 -31.90
C ASN A 3 -8.17 -4.24 -30.43
N LEU A 4 -9.36 -3.67 -30.25
CA LEU A 4 -9.85 -3.31 -28.92
C LEU A 4 -9.91 -4.53 -27.98
N ASP A 5 -10.32 -5.68 -28.51
CA ASP A 5 -10.44 -6.93 -27.73
C ASP A 5 -9.08 -7.37 -27.14
N SER A 6 -8.02 -7.37 -27.95
CA SER A 6 -6.66 -7.67 -27.50
C SER A 6 -6.14 -6.67 -26.46
N TYR A 7 -6.57 -5.41 -26.54
CA TYR A 7 -6.19 -4.40 -25.55
C TYR A 7 -6.91 -4.62 -24.21
N LEU A 8 -8.20 -4.97 -24.25
CA LEU A 8 -9.00 -5.27 -23.07
C LEU A 8 -8.48 -6.51 -22.33
N GLU A 9 -8.22 -7.61 -23.06
CA GLU A 9 -7.63 -8.83 -22.49
C GLU A 9 -6.31 -8.54 -21.76
N ARG A 10 -5.45 -7.72 -22.37
CA ARG A 10 -4.18 -7.30 -21.76
C ARG A 10 -4.40 -6.47 -20.51
N PHE A 11 -5.39 -5.57 -20.51
CA PHE A 11 -5.72 -4.76 -19.34
C PHE A 11 -6.23 -5.61 -18.17
N GLU A 12 -7.13 -6.56 -18.44
CA GLU A 12 -7.64 -7.51 -17.44
C GLU A 12 -6.50 -8.33 -16.82
N ASN A 13 -5.56 -8.82 -17.65
CA ASN A 13 -4.39 -9.54 -17.15
C ASN A 13 -3.52 -8.67 -16.23
N TYR A 14 -3.28 -7.41 -16.60
CA TYR A 14 -2.54 -6.49 -15.72
C TYR A 14 -3.25 -6.25 -14.41
N GLN A 15 -4.57 -6.04 -14.42
CA GLN A 15 -5.33 -5.86 -13.19
C GLN A 15 -5.19 -7.07 -12.28
N LYS A 16 -5.31 -8.28 -12.84
CA LYS A 16 -5.14 -9.54 -12.10
C LYS A 16 -3.73 -9.68 -11.50
N GLU A 17 -2.68 -9.37 -12.28
CA GLU A 17 -1.31 -9.37 -11.78
C GLU A 17 -1.12 -8.37 -10.61
N GLN A 18 -1.75 -7.19 -10.70
CA GLN A 18 -1.70 -6.21 -9.60
C GLN A 18 -2.43 -6.71 -8.34
N GLU A 19 -3.58 -7.37 -8.50
CA GLU A 19 -4.32 -7.96 -7.37
C GLU A 19 -3.50 -9.06 -6.68
N GLU A 20 -2.91 -9.98 -7.45
CA GLU A 20 -2.03 -11.04 -6.93
C GLU A 20 -0.80 -10.47 -6.18
N LEU A 21 -0.22 -9.38 -6.69
CA LEU A 21 0.90 -8.71 -6.01
C LEU A 21 0.47 -8.03 -4.71
N ASN A 22 -0.69 -7.38 -4.68
CA ASN A 22 -1.22 -6.70 -3.50
C ASN A 22 -1.63 -7.69 -2.39
N GLU A 23 -2.00 -8.93 -2.72
CA GLU A 23 -2.23 -9.97 -1.72
C GLU A 23 -0.94 -10.37 -0.96
N ILE A 24 0.21 -10.24 -1.60
CA ILE A 24 1.52 -10.64 -1.02
C ILE A 24 2.19 -9.47 -0.30
N PHE A 25 2.08 -8.27 -0.85
CA PHE A 25 2.71 -7.07 -0.33
C PHE A 25 1.64 -6.00 -0.11
N ASP A 26 1.21 -5.82 1.14
CA ASP A 26 0.40 -4.67 1.51
C ASP A 26 1.34 -3.45 1.69
N PRO A 27 1.33 -2.48 0.76
CA PRO A 27 2.16 -1.28 0.88
C PRO A 27 1.84 -0.44 2.14
N ASP A 28 0.71 -0.71 2.81
CA ASP A 28 0.29 -0.05 4.03
C ASP A 28 0.49 -0.88 5.31
N ASP A 29 1.18 -2.03 5.27
CA ASP A 29 1.61 -2.76 6.49
C ASP A 29 2.82 -2.12 7.21
N ARG A 30 3.09 -0.84 6.90
CA ARG A 30 4.10 -0.04 7.59
C ARG A 30 3.74 0.14 9.06
N ARG A 31 4.75 -0.02 9.93
CA ARG A 31 4.62 0.08 11.39
C ARG A 31 5.70 0.98 11.96
N CYS A 32 5.33 1.86 12.88
CA CYS A 32 6.30 2.69 13.58
C CYS A 32 7.18 1.80 14.48
N ARG A 33 8.51 1.84 14.30
CA ARG A 33 9.51 1.09 15.07
C ARG A 33 9.50 1.36 16.56
N VAL A 34 8.86 2.45 17.00
CA VAL A 34 8.81 2.87 18.42
C VAL A 34 7.46 2.52 19.06
N CYS A 35 6.34 2.98 18.48
CA CYS A 35 5.01 2.81 19.09
C CYS A 35 4.13 1.77 18.39
N GLY A 36 4.53 1.27 17.22
CA GLY A 36 3.78 0.29 16.45
C GLY A 36 2.50 0.81 15.80
N CYS A 37 2.26 2.14 15.74
CA CYS A 37 1.11 2.67 15.03
C CYS A 37 1.16 2.28 13.53
N THR A 38 0.00 2.11 12.93
CA THR A 38 -0.19 1.79 11.50
C THR A 38 -1.08 2.83 10.84
N GLN A 39 -1.26 2.72 9.53
CA GLN A 39 -2.24 3.52 8.78
C GLN A 39 -3.68 3.35 9.33
N PHE A 40 -4.03 2.15 9.80
CA PHE A 40 -5.36 1.82 10.35
C PHE A 40 -5.47 2.00 11.86
N ASN A 41 -4.35 2.13 12.57
CA ASN A 41 -4.28 2.30 14.02
C ASN A 41 -3.26 3.40 14.37
N ALA A 42 -3.66 4.65 14.14
CA ALA A 42 -2.83 5.82 14.42
C ALA A 42 -2.63 6.04 15.93
N CYS A 43 -1.62 6.84 16.29
CA CYS A 43 -1.43 7.27 17.66
C CYS A 43 -2.65 8.06 18.20
N PRO A 44 -2.87 8.13 19.52
CA PRO A 44 -3.87 9.00 20.11
C PRO A 44 -3.70 10.46 19.66
N GLY A 45 -4.77 11.06 19.15
CA GLY A 45 -4.75 12.41 18.58
C GLY A 45 -4.14 12.50 17.17
N GLY A 46 -3.82 11.36 16.55
CA GLY A 46 -3.29 11.27 15.19
C GLY A 46 -1.76 11.40 15.13
N CYS A 47 -1.19 10.79 14.10
CA CYS A 47 0.21 10.93 13.70
C CYS A 47 0.31 10.79 12.18
N TYR A 48 1.43 11.23 11.63
CA TYR A 48 1.82 11.00 10.23
C TYR A 48 3.21 10.38 10.17
N TRP A 49 3.51 9.68 9.06
CA TRP A 49 4.81 9.09 8.79
C TRP A 49 5.85 10.17 8.46
N ILE A 50 7.03 10.04 9.07
CA ILE A 50 8.19 10.89 8.78
C ILE A 50 9.32 10.12 8.09
N GLU A 51 9.37 8.81 8.31
CA GLU A 51 10.25 7.84 7.66
C GLU A 51 9.45 6.56 7.37
N GLU A 52 10.05 5.59 6.67
CA GLU A 52 9.38 4.33 6.29
C GLU A 52 8.83 3.54 7.49
N ASP A 53 9.50 3.63 8.64
CA ASP A 53 9.16 2.92 9.88
C ASP A 53 9.13 3.87 11.10
N LEU A 54 8.88 5.18 10.94
CA LEU A 54 8.79 6.13 12.05
C LEU A 54 7.66 7.14 11.89
N CYS A 55 6.87 7.34 12.96
CA CYS A 55 5.82 8.34 13.00
C CYS A 55 6.25 9.62 13.76
N SER A 56 5.61 10.73 13.45
CA SER A 56 5.85 12.07 14.02
C SER A 56 5.61 12.19 15.52
N LYS A 57 4.94 11.23 16.18
CA LYS A 57 4.74 11.24 17.65
C LYS A 57 5.92 10.65 18.41
N CYS A 58 6.84 9.99 17.72
CA CYS A 58 7.98 9.30 18.31
C CYS A 58 9.32 10.00 18.06
N VAL A 59 9.26 11.25 17.59
CA VAL A 59 10.37 12.23 17.63
C VAL A 59 10.20 13.08 18.88
#